data_AF-A0A9E3GEM3-F1
#
_entry.id   AF-A0A9E3GEM3-F1
#
_cell.length_a   1.000
_cell.length_b   1.000
_cell.length_c   1.000
_cell.angle_alpha   90.00
_cell.angle_beta   90.00
_cell.angle_gamma   90.00
#
_symmetry.space_group_name_H-M   'P 1'
#
loop_
_entity.id
_entity.type
_entity.pdbx_description
1 polymer ?
#
loop_
_entity_poly.entity_id
_entity_poly.type
_entity_poly.pdbx_seq_one_letter_code
_entity_poly.pdbx_strand_id
1 'polypeptide(L)'
;LGAAHAMRQRTGAARFKVWDAAYDSSATALRDILSEIDFDTAFAEGAAMSTEEAIAYAQRGRGRRKRPASGWESLTPTERDVVRLVSEGLANNDIAARLFVSPRTVQTHLTHVYTKLGLSSRVQLVQEAARHAKTPYAGRR
;
A
#
# COMPACT_ATOMS: atom_id res chain seq x y z
N LEU A 1 -16.21 6.17 -11.87
CA LEU A 1 -16.60 7.52 -11.35
C LEU A 1 -18.12 7.69 -11.25
N GLY A 2 -18.90 7.17 -12.21
CA GLY A 2 -20.36 7.23 -12.21
C GLY A 2 -21.05 6.67 -10.96
N ALA A 3 -20.70 5.45 -10.53
CA ALA A 3 -21.30 4.83 -9.34
C ALA A 3 -21.15 5.71 -8.08
N ALA A 4 -19.96 6.26 -7.85
CA ALA A 4 -19.70 7.15 -6.73
C ALA A 4 -20.44 8.50 -6.85
N HIS A 5 -20.66 9.00 -8.07
CA HIS A 5 -21.48 10.19 -8.30
C HIS A 5 -22.95 9.92 -7.94
N ALA A 6 -23.53 8.84 -8.47
CA ALA A 6 -24.92 8.47 -8.20
C ALA A 6 -25.18 8.15 -6.73
N MET A 7 -24.25 7.45 -6.05
CA MET A 7 -24.34 7.19 -4.62
C MET A 7 -24.40 8.48 -3.80
N ARG A 8 -23.56 9.49 -4.12
CA ARG A 8 -23.57 10.78 -3.44
C ARG A 8 -24.89 11.53 -3.62
N GLN A 9 -25.47 11.51 -4.83
CA GLN A 9 -26.77 12.11 -5.10
C GLN A 9 -27.87 11.44 -4.26
N ARG A 10 -27.88 10.11 -4.20
CA ARG A 10 -28.87 9.34 -3.43
C ARG A 10 -28.79 9.57 -1.91
N THR A 11 -27.57 9.72 -1.37
CA THR A 11 -27.37 9.87 0.08
C THR A 11 -27.30 11.33 0.54
N GLY A 12 -27.33 12.30 -0.38
CA GLY A 12 -27.10 13.71 -0.08
C GLY A 12 -25.67 14.03 0.37
N ALA A 13 -24.74 13.08 0.26
CA ALA A 13 -23.37 13.25 0.70
C ALA A 13 -22.57 14.12 -0.28
N ALA A 14 -22.05 15.25 0.18
CA ALA A 14 -21.12 16.06 -0.60
C ALA A 14 -19.72 15.43 -0.65
N ARG A 15 -18.99 15.67 -1.74
CA ARG A 15 -17.54 15.39 -1.78
C ARG A 15 -16.83 16.44 -0.91
N PHE A 16 -15.94 16.02 -0.03
CA PHE A 16 -15.12 16.98 0.72
C PHE A 16 -14.19 17.73 -0.24
N LYS A 17 -14.05 19.04 -0.02
CA LYS A 17 -13.27 19.96 -0.86
C LYS A 17 -11.82 19.53 -1.10
N VAL A 18 -11.19 18.93 -0.09
CA VAL A 18 -9.82 18.39 -0.21
C VAL A 18 -9.66 17.36 -1.33
N TRP A 19 -10.75 16.71 -1.76
CA TRP A 19 -10.74 15.69 -2.80
C TRP A 19 -11.22 16.18 -4.18
N ASP A 20 -11.64 17.45 -4.32
CA ASP A 20 -12.15 17.96 -5.60
C ASP A 20 -11.04 17.94 -6.67
N ALA A 21 -9.87 18.50 -6.38
CA ALA A 21 -8.75 18.53 -7.34
C ALA A 21 -8.29 17.12 -7.80
N ALA A 22 -8.26 16.16 -6.88
CA ALA A 22 -7.90 14.78 -7.19
C ALA A 22 -8.98 14.08 -8.04
N TYR A 23 -10.27 14.39 -7.79
CA TYR A 23 -11.38 13.89 -8.58
C TYR A 23 -11.33 14.45 -10.01
N ASP A 24 -11.15 15.76 -10.16
CA ASP A 24 -11.11 16.43 -11.45
C ASP A 24 -9.93 15.93 -12.28
N SER A 25 -8.75 15.81 -11.67
CA SER A 25 -7.56 15.23 -12.34
C SER A 25 -7.82 13.80 -12.82
N SER A 26 -8.48 12.98 -12.00
CA SER A 26 -8.82 11.60 -12.38
C SER A 26 -9.86 11.55 -13.49
N ALA A 27 -10.84 12.46 -13.49
CA ALA A 27 -11.87 12.53 -14.51
C ALA A 27 -11.29 12.99 -15.86
N THR A 28 -10.44 14.01 -15.86
CA THR A 28 -9.73 14.49 -17.05
C THR A 28 -8.85 13.40 -17.63
N ALA A 29 -7.97 12.79 -16.83
CA ALA A 29 -7.09 11.73 -17.31
C ALA A 29 -7.86 10.55 -17.94
N LEU A 30 -9.02 10.18 -17.38
CA LEU A 30 -9.84 9.11 -17.96
C LEU A 30 -10.51 9.52 -19.27
N ARG A 31 -10.92 10.78 -19.43
CA ARG A 31 -11.44 11.30 -20.70
C ARG A 31 -10.36 11.48 -21.77
N ASP A 32 -9.10 11.64 -21.38
CA ASP A 32 -7.98 11.68 -22.33
C ASP A 32 -7.61 10.27 -22.82
N ILE A 33 -7.77 9.26 -21.94
CA ILE A 33 -7.43 7.85 -22.24
C ILE A 33 -8.57 7.14 -22.99
N LEU A 34 -9.81 7.37 -22.57
CA LEU A 34 -11.00 6.80 -23.19
C LEU A 34 -11.51 7.79 -24.24
N SER A 35 -12.13 7.31 -25.31
CA SER A 35 -12.91 8.22 -26.16
C SER A 35 -14.04 8.86 -25.33
N GLU A 36 -14.52 10.03 -25.74
CA GLU A 36 -15.63 10.71 -25.05
C GLU A 36 -16.85 9.79 -24.91
N ILE A 37 -17.15 9.03 -25.97
CA ILE A 37 -18.26 8.05 -26.00
C ILE A 37 -18.03 6.91 -25.01
N ASP A 38 -16.81 6.36 -24.95
CA ASP A 38 -16.50 5.26 -24.03
C ASP A 38 -16.54 5.71 -22.57
N PHE A 39 -16.05 6.93 -22.30
CA PHE A 39 -16.11 7.53 -20.97
C PHE A 39 -17.55 7.71 -20.52
N ASP A 40 -18.39 8.32 -21.36
CA ASP A 40 -19.79 8.60 -21.02
C ASP A 40 -20.59 7.32 -20.84
N THR A 41 -20.37 6.32 -21.70
CA THR A 41 -20.99 4.99 -21.58
C THR A 41 -20.61 4.35 -20.25
N ALA A 42 -19.31 4.25 -19.94
CA ALA A 42 -18.84 3.67 -18.69
C ALA A 42 -19.28 4.47 -17.44
N PHE A 43 -19.43 5.79 -17.58
CA PHE A 43 -19.95 6.64 -16.53
C PHE A 43 -21.43 6.37 -16.28
N ALA A 44 -22.25 6.28 -17.34
CA ALA A 44 -23.67 5.97 -17.27
C ALA A 44 -23.93 4.58 -16.68
N GLU A 45 -23.20 3.55 -17.14
CA GLU A 45 -23.25 2.19 -16.58
C GLU A 45 -22.93 2.20 -15.09
N GLY A 46 -21.87 2.91 -14.69
CA GLY A 46 -21.51 3.07 -13.29
C GLY A 46 -22.62 3.77 -12.49
N ALA A 47 -23.21 4.84 -13.03
CA ALA A 47 -24.26 5.60 -12.36
C ALA A 47 -25.56 4.80 -12.16
N ALA A 48 -25.84 3.86 -13.06
CA ALA A 48 -26.97 2.95 -12.99
C ALA A 48 -26.82 1.84 -11.92
N MET A 49 -25.60 1.60 -11.40
CA MET A 49 -25.38 0.58 -10.37
C MET A 49 -26.13 0.91 -9.07
N SER A 50 -26.75 -0.13 -8.49
CA SER A 50 -27.18 -0.11 -7.10
C SER A 50 -25.98 0.08 -6.16
N THR A 51 -26.25 0.48 -4.93
CA THR A 51 -25.19 0.63 -3.93
C THR A 51 -24.46 -0.69 -3.68
N GLU A 52 -25.17 -1.82 -3.69
CA GLU A 52 -24.62 -3.15 -3.45
C GLU A 52 -23.73 -3.60 -4.62
N GLU A 53 -24.16 -3.40 -5.86
CA GLU A 53 -23.35 -3.66 -7.06
C GLU A 53 -22.11 -2.78 -7.13
N ALA A 54 -22.23 -1.49 -6.77
CA ALA A 54 -21.10 -0.58 -6.71
C ALA A 54 -20.06 -1.02 -5.67
N ILE A 55 -20.51 -1.49 -4.50
CA ILE A 55 -19.64 -2.06 -3.46
C ILE A 55 -18.96 -3.34 -3.98
N ALA A 56 -19.71 -4.27 -4.57
CA ALA A 56 -19.19 -5.51 -5.13
C ALA A 56 -18.18 -5.24 -6.26
N TYR A 57 -18.45 -4.28 -7.14
CA TYR A 57 -17.54 -3.84 -8.19
C TYR A 57 -16.24 -3.25 -7.62
N ALA A 58 -16.34 -2.38 -6.62
CA ALA A 58 -15.18 -1.80 -5.95
C ALA A 58 -14.32 -2.87 -5.26
N GLN A 59 -14.94 -3.88 -4.66
CA GLN A 59 -14.24 -5.01 -4.05
C GLN A 59 -13.53 -5.90 -5.08
N ARG A 60 -14.10 -6.06 -6.28
CA ARG A 60 -13.47 -6.79 -7.40
C ARG A 60 -12.25 -6.05 -7.97
N GLY A 61 -12.35 -4.74 -8.20
CA GLY A 61 -11.28 -3.93 -8.80
C GLY A 61 -10.18 -3.54 -7.82
N ARG A 62 -10.50 -3.46 -6.51
CA ARG A 62 -9.52 -3.36 -5.43
C ARG A 62 -9.15 -4.77 -5.01
N GLY A 63 -8.46 -5.52 -5.86
CA GLY A 63 -7.64 -6.61 -5.34
C GLY A 63 -6.88 -6.02 -4.16
N ARG A 64 -7.12 -6.54 -2.94
CA ARG A 64 -6.32 -6.17 -1.77
C ARG A 64 -4.89 -6.19 -2.29
N ARG A 65 -4.15 -5.08 -2.21
CA ARG A 65 -2.69 -5.17 -2.28
C ARG A 65 -2.31 -6.02 -1.08
N LYS A 66 -2.43 -7.34 -1.23
CA LYS A 66 -2.14 -8.33 -0.23
C LYS A 66 -0.63 -8.35 -0.27
N ARG A 67 -0.04 -7.39 0.44
CA ARG A 67 1.35 -7.51 0.84
C ARG A 67 1.51 -8.96 1.31
N PRO A 68 2.46 -9.73 0.73
CA PRO A 68 2.62 -11.13 1.08
C PRO A 68 2.64 -11.31 2.60
N ALA A 69 2.13 -12.43 3.10
CA ALA A 69 2.13 -12.68 4.54
C ALA A 69 3.55 -12.91 5.10
N SER A 70 4.47 -13.33 4.24
CA SER A 70 5.87 -13.67 4.55
C SER A 70 6.83 -13.24 3.45
N GLY A 71 8.13 -13.27 3.73
CA GLY A 71 9.22 -12.89 2.82
C GLY A 71 9.51 -11.39 2.79
N TRP A 72 10.52 -10.97 2.04
CA TRP A 72 11.00 -9.58 1.99
C TRP A 72 9.94 -8.57 1.52
N GLU A 73 9.04 -9.00 0.65
CA GLU A 73 7.91 -8.18 0.20
C GLU A 73 6.84 -7.98 1.29
N SER A 74 6.85 -8.80 2.35
CA SER A 74 5.95 -8.64 3.50
C SER A 74 6.39 -7.56 4.50
N LEU A 75 7.62 -7.05 4.37
CA LEU A 75 8.14 -6.02 5.25
C LEU A 75 7.53 -4.65 4.91
N THR A 76 7.11 -3.95 5.96
CA THR A 76 6.73 -2.54 5.92
C THR A 76 7.97 -1.65 5.69
N PRO A 77 7.79 -0.38 5.27
CA PRO A 77 8.91 0.55 5.15
C PRO A 77 9.75 0.66 6.45
N THR A 78 9.09 0.84 7.60
CA THR A 78 9.78 0.93 8.90
C THR A 78 10.52 -0.35 9.27
N GLU A 79 9.96 -1.52 8.98
CA GLU A 79 10.66 -2.79 9.21
C GLU A 79 11.90 -2.91 8.32
N ARG A 80 11.85 -2.47 7.06
CA ARG A 80 13.03 -2.43 6.17
C ARG A 80 14.11 -1.50 6.70
N ASP A 81 13.73 -0.34 7.25
CA ASP A 81 14.68 0.57 7.89
C ASP A 81 15.34 -0.06 9.12
N VAL A 82 14.58 -0.73 9.98
CA VAL A 82 15.12 -1.47 11.13
C VAL A 82 16.10 -2.54 10.65
N VAL A 83 15.75 -3.34 9.64
CA VAL A 83 16.65 -4.37 9.08
C VAL A 83 17.94 -3.76 8.55
N ARG A 84 17.86 -2.67 7.79
CA ARG A 84 19.04 -1.96 7.27
C ARG A 84 19.99 -1.54 8.40
N LEU A 85 19.46 -0.87 9.43
CA LEU A 85 20.26 -0.42 10.56
C LEU A 85 20.85 -1.58 11.38
N VAL A 86 20.13 -2.71 11.46
CA VAL A 86 20.66 -3.95 12.06
C VAL A 86 21.83 -4.49 11.26
N SER A 87 21.72 -4.50 9.93
CA SER A 87 22.80 -4.92 9.01
C SER A 87 24.02 -4.00 9.06
N GLU A 88 23.82 -2.71 9.39
CA GLU A 88 24.90 -1.75 9.69
C GLU A 88 25.56 -1.98 11.07
N GLY A 89 25.04 -2.92 11.88
CA GLY A 89 25.62 -3.29 13.17
C GLY A 89 25.08 -2.52 14.38
N LEU A 90 24.06 -1.67 14.22
CA LEU A 90 23.58 -0.80 15.30
C LEU A 90 22.82 -1.54 16.39
N ALA A 91 23.05 -1.18 17.66
CA ALA A 91 22.25 -1.69 18.77
C ALA A 91 20.84 -1.08 18.76
N ASN A 92 19.89 -1.72 19.44
CA ASN A 92 18.49 -1.28 19.46
C ASN A 92 18.31 0.16 19.98
N ASN A 93 19.18 0.61 20.89
CA ASN A 93 19.15 1.98 21.41
C ASN A 93 19.54 3.01 20.34
N ASP A 94 20.55 2.71 19.52
CA ASP A 94 20.99 3.58 18.43
C ASP A 94 19.96 3.61 17.30
N ILE A 95 19.33 2.46 17.02
CA ILE A 95 18.22 2.36 16.06
C ILE A 95 17.04 3.20 16.54
N ALA A 96 16.69 3.08 17.83
CA ALA A 96 15.62 3.86 18.45
C ALA A 96 15.89 5.37 18.33
N ALA A 97 17.11 5.81 18.62
CA ALA A 97 17.52 7.20 18.47
C ALA A 97 17.41 7.69 17.01
N ARG A 98 17.89 6.90 16.03
CA ARG A 98 17.80 7.26 14.61
C ARG A 98 16.38 7.30 14.06
N LEU A 99 15.51 6.42 14.55
CA LEU A 99 14.12 6.33 14.09
C LEU A 99 13.14 7.14 14.96
N PHE A 100 13.63 7.85 15.98
CA PHE A 100 12.82 8.61 16.94
C PHE A 100 11.70 7.77 17.59
N VAL A 101 12.02 6.55 18.02
CA VAL A 101 11.11 5.61 18.69
C VAL A 101 11.74 5.03 19.96
N SER A 102 10.95 4.33 20.78
CA SER A 102 11.50 3.64 21.95
C SER A 102 12.29 2.38 21.55
N PRO A 103 13.30 1.96 22.33
CA PRO A 103 13.97 0.67 22.13
C PRO A 103 13.01 -0.53 22.12
N ARG A 104 11.91 -0.45 22.88
CA ARG A 104 10.84 -1.45 22.90
C ARG A 104 10.11 -1.53 21.55
N THR A 105 9.88 -0.39 20.90
CA THR A 105 9.28 -0.33 19.56
C THR A 105 10.19 -1.01 18.53
N VAL A 106 11.51 -0.80 18.62
CA VAL A 106 12.49 -1.50 17.78
C VAL A 106 12.43 -3.02 18.00
N GLN A 107 12.33 -3.48 19.25
CA GLN A 107 12.16 -4.90 19.56
C GLN A 107 10.88 -5.47 18.93
N THR A 108 9.76 -4.75 19.01
CA THR A 108 8.50 -5.17 18.35
C THR A 108 8.66 -5.28 16.84
N HIS A 109 9.31 -4.31 16.19
CA HIS A 109 9.60 -4.41 14.76
C HIS A 109 10.47 -5.62 14.43
N LEU A 110 11.50 -5.90 15.23
CA LEU A 110 12.35 -7.08 15.05
C LEU A 110 11.57 -8.39 15.20
N THR A 111 10.68 -8.50 16.19
CA THR A 111 9.81 -9.68 16.34
C THR A 111 8.97 -9.90 15.09
N HIS A 112 8.35 -8.84 14.54
CA HIS A 112 7.56 -8.96 13.31
C HIS A 112 8.41 -9.35 12.11
N VAL A 113 9.62 -8.77 11.97
CA VAL A 113 10.57 -9.14 10.92
C VAL A 113 10.94 -10.61 11.01
N TYR A 114 11.27 -11.10 12.21
CA TYR A 114 11.62 -12.50 12.44
C TYR A 114 10.49 -13.44 12.04
N THR A 115 9.26 -13.14 12.45
CA THR A 115 8.08 -13.92 12.06
C THR A 115 7.88 -13.91 10.53
N LYS A 116 8.01 -12.75 9.90
CA LYS A 116 7.81 -12.57 8.45
C LYS A 116 8.87 -13.26 7.60
N LEU A 117 10.11 -13.30 8.06
CA LEU A 117 11.23 -13.90 7.35
C LEU A 117 11.52 -15.35 7.79
N GLY A 118 10.82 -15.87 8.80
CA GLY A 118 11.05 -17.22 9.34
C GLY A 118 12.39 -17.34 10.08
N LEU A 119 12.82 -16.27 10.75
CA LEU A 119 14.11 -16.19 11.46
C LEU A 119 13.87 -16.23 12.97
N SER A 120 14.89 -16.64 13.73
CA SER A 120 14.83 -16.70 15.19
C SER A 120 15.88 -15.84 15.89
N SER A 121 16.80 -15.23 15.15
CA SER A 121 17.85 -14.42 15.75
C SER A 121 18.31 -13.23 14.91
N ARG A 122 18.90 -12.26 15.60
CA ARG A 122 19.54 -11.10 15.00
C ARG A 122 20.67 -11.50 14.05
N VAL A 123 21.46 -12.51 14.40
CA VAL A 123 22.56 -13.01 13.57
C VAL A 123 22.02 -13.60 12.27
N GLN A 124 20.95 -14.38 12.34
CA GLN A 124 20.26 -14.88 11.14
C GLN A 124 19.71 -13.74 10.29
N LEU A 125 19.16 -12.69 10.89
CA LEU A 125 18.70 -11.51 10.15
C LEU A 125 19.83 -10.80 9.41
N VAL A 126 20.99 -10.62 10.04
CA VAL A 126 22.17 -10.02 9.39
C VAL A 126 22.64 -10.89 8.22
N GLN A 127 22.71 -12.21 8.40
CA GLN A 127 23.11 -13.14 7.36
C GLN A 127 22.12 -13.13 6.17
N GLU A 128 20.82 -13.17 6.46
CA GLU A 128 19.77 -13.18 5.45
C GLU A 128 19.70 -11.85 4.70
N ALA A 129 19.87 -10.71 5.39
CA ALA A 129 19.96 -9.41 4.74
C ALA A 129 21.18 -9.32 3.81
N ALA A 130 22.33 -9.87 4.21
CA ALA A 130 23.53 -9.92 3.36
C ALA A 130 23.35 -10.82 2.13
N ARG A 131 22.58 -11.92 2.25
CA ARG A 131 22.19 -12.77 1.10
C ARG A 131 21.26 -12.02 0.16
N HIS A 132 20.23 -11.38 0.71
CA HIS A 132 19.25 -10.63 -0.06
C HIS A 132 19.87 -9.45 -0.82
N ALA A 133 20.83 -8.74 -0.21
CA ALA A 133 21.54 -7.64 -0.87
C ALA A 133 22.38 -8.08 -2.08
N LYS A 134 22.81 -9.36 -2.11
CA LYS A 134 23.59 -9.94 -3.23
C LYS A 134 22.73 -10.46 -4.37
N THR A 135 21.41 -10.55 -4.20
CA THR A 135 20.46 -10.89 -5.26
C THR A 135 19.93 -9.59 -5.86
N PRO A 136 20.41 -9.13 -7.03
CA PRO A 136 19.86 -7.93 -7.64
C PRO A 136 18.41 -8.21 -8.06
N TYR A 137 17.56 -7.22 -7.80
CA TYR A 137 16.17 -7.19 -8.18
C TYR A 137 16.05 -7.23 -9.73
N ALA A 138 16.04 -8.43 -10.31
CA ALA A 138 15.67 -8.66 -11.70
C ALA A 138 14.16 -8.49 -11.82
N GLY A 139 13.69 -7.27 -12.12
CA GLY A 139 12.26 -7.05 -12.36
C GLY A 139 11.79 -5.63 -12.16
N ARG A 140 12.11 -4.74 -13.10
CA ARG A 140 11.24 -3.60 -13.42
C ARG A 140 11.38 -3.28 -14.91
N ARG A 141 10.49 -3.85 -15.70
CA ARG A 141 10.02 -3.33 -16.98
C ARG A 141 8.52 -3.11 -16.83
#